data_AF-A2TNA5-F1
#
_entry.id   AF-A2TNA5-F1
#
_cell.length_a   1.000
_cell.length_b   1.000
_cell.length_c   1.000
_cell.angle_alpha   90.00
_cell.angle_beta   90.00
_cell.angle_gamma   90.00
#
_symmetry.space_group_name_H-M   'P 1'
#
loop_
_entity.id
_entity.type
_entity.pdbx_description
1 polymer ?
#
loop_
_entity_poly.entity_id
_entity_poly.type
_entity_poly.pdbx_seq_one_letter_code
_entity_poly.pdbx_strand_id
1 'polypeptide(L)'
;ARGLLVNSHFGFGLMDASAFVTVAKTWKNVPAQHACTTIFPTFSKREINDKSVTVIKFQTDGCMGQKNEINFLEHIQLVLDAYYPIRGHLSILIISPEGTKTQLLSVRRRDKSSA
;
A
#
# COMPACT_ATOMS: atom_id res chain seq x y z
N ALA A 1 -9.58 3.82 8.22
CA ALA A 1 -8.27 4.05 8.88
C ALA A 1 -8.44 4.06 10.40
N ARG A 2 -7.46 3.62 11.21
CA ARG A 2 -7.57 3.59 12.70
C ARG A 2 -7.44 4.98 13.37
N GLY A 3 -7.68 6.08 12.65
CA GLY A 3 -7.57 7.45 13.17
C GLY A 3 -6.15 7.95 13.45
N LEU A 4 -5.12 7.16 13.15
CA LEU A 4 -3.72 7.55 13.32
C LEU A 4 -3.23 8.39 12.15
N LEU A 5 -2.46 9.44 12.45
CA LEU A 5 -1.72 10.21 11.47
C LEU A 5 -0.47 9.42 11.06
N VAL A 6 -0.20 9.39 9.75
CA VAL A 6 0.98 8.74 9.19
C VAL A 6 1.68 9.69 8.22
N ASN A 7 3.01 9.69 8.25
CA ASN A 7 3.84 10.46 7.34
C ASN A 7 4.73 9.52 6.52
N SER A 8 4.93 9.80 5.23
CA SER A 8 5.75 8.97 4.35
C SER A 8 7.24 8.92 4.71
N HIS A 9 7.74 9.90 5.46
CA HIS A 9 9.14 9.98 5.89
C HIS A 9 9.34 9.51 7.34
N PHE A 10 8.31 9.66 8.18
CA PHE A 10 8.43 9.44 9.64
C PHE A 10 7.53 8.31 10.17
N GLY A 11 6.74 7.65 9.32
CA GLY A 11 5.79 6.62 9.75
C GLY A 11 4.76 7.18 10.73
N PHE A 12 4.54 6.48 11.84
CA PHE A 12 3.64 6.91 12.92
C PHE A 12 4.30 7.88 13.93
N GLY A 13 5.53 8.32 13.68
CA GLY A 13 6.25 9.28 14.52
C GLY A 13 7.44 8.68 15.24
N LEU A 14 7.96 9.42 16.23
CA LEU A 14 9.12 9.04 17.01
C LEU A 14 8.78 7.86 17.93
N MET A 15 9.70 6.90 18.04
CA MET A 15 9.57 5.78 18.95
C MET A 15 9.66 6.25 20.41
N ASP A 16 8.75 5.78 21.26
CA ASP A 16 8.77 5.99 22.70
C ASP A 16 8.97 4.65 23.41
N ALA A 17 10.19 4.44 23.91
CA ALA A 17 10.57 3.21 24.59
C ALA A 17 9.74 2.96 25.86
N SER A 18 9.41 4.02 26.61
CA SER A 18 8.59 3.92 27.84
C SER A 18 7.16 3.52 27.50
N ALA A 19 6.58 4.11 26.46
CA ALA A 19 5.25 3.76 25.98
C ALA A 19 5.20 2.30 25.48
N PHE A 20 6.21 1.84 24.73
CA PHE A 20 6.27 0.47 24.24
C PHE A 20 6.26 -0.56 25.38
N VAL A 21 7.14 -0.41 26.38
CA VAL A 21 7.18 -1.36 27.50
C VAL A 21 5.95 -1.27 28.39
N THR A 22 5.31 -0.10 28.47
CA THR A 22 4.07 0.07 29.23
C THR A 22 2.92 -0.68 28.57
N VAL A 23 2.75 -0.54 27.25
CA VAL A 23 1.70 -1.23 26.49
C VAL A 23 1.97 -2.74 26.40
N ALA A 24 3.24 -3.16 26.27
CA ALA A 24 3.61 -4.57 26.17
C ALA A 24 3.15 -5.42 27.37
N LYS A 25 3.06 -4.84 28.57
CA LYS A 25 2.63 -5.55 29.79
C LYS A 25 1.19 -6.05 29.74
N THR A 26 0.33 -5.36 29.01
CA THR A 26 -1.10 -5.69 28.88
C THR A 26 -1.49 -6.04 27.44
N TRP A 27 -0.50 -6.19 26.57
CA TRP A 27 -0.70 -6.51 25.17
C TRP A 27 -1.35 -7.89 25.01
N LYS A 28 -2.44 -7.94 24.25
CA LYS A 28 -3.07 -9.19 23.82
C LYS A 28 -2.56 -9.52 22.44
N ASN A 29 -2.03 -10.73 22.27
CA ASN A 29 -1.54 -11.18 20.97
C ASN A 29 -2.64 -11.10 19.91
N VAL A 30 -2.23 -10.68 18.72
CA VAL A 30 -3.10 -10.63 17.54
C VAL A 30 -3.45 -12.05 17.07
N PRO A 31 -4.56 -12.22 16.32
CA PRO A 31 -4.88 -13.47 15.66
C PRO A 31 -3.79 -13.92 14.67
N ALA A 32 -3.94 -15.14 14.14
CA ALA A 32 -3.05 -15.64 13.10
C ALA A 32 -3.06 -14.70 11.88
N GLN A 33 -1.87 -14.48 11.32
CA GLN A 33 -1.72 -13.66 10.12
C GLN A 33 -2.32 -14.40 8.90
N HIS A 34 -3.01 -13.64 8.06
CA HIS A 34 -3.61 -14.12 6.82
C HIS A 34 -3.12 -13.27 5.65
N ALA A 35 -3.04 -13.89 4.47
CA ALA A 35 -2.73 -13.21 3.22
C ALA A 35 -3.86 -13.45 2.21
N CYS A 36 -4.46 -12.37 1.73
CA CYS A 36 -5.43 -12.38 0.66
C CYS A 36 -4.81 -11.72 -0.58
N THR A 37 -4.77 -12.45 -1.69
CA THR A 37 -4.25 -11.94 -2.96
C THR A 37 -5.40 -11.78 -3.94
N THR A 38 -5.62 -10.55 -4.42
CA THR A 38 -6.57 -10.28 -5.48
C THR A 38 -5.81 -10.18 -6.80
N ILE A 39 -6.04 -11.15 -7.67
CA ILE A 39 -5.57 -11.12 -9.07
C ILE A 39 -6.74 -10.65 -9.92
N PHE A 40 -6.49 -9.68 -10.82
CA PHE A 40 -7.51 -9.19 -11.74
C PHE A 40 -7.45 -9.99 -13.04
N PRO A 41 -8.31 -11.00 -13.25
CA PRO A 41 -8.23 -11.89 -14.41
C PRO A 41 -8.46 -11.15 -15.74
N THR A 42 -9.23 -10.06 -15.70
CA THR A 42 -9.57 -9.22 -16.87
C THR A 42 -8.92 -7.84 -16.75
N PHE A 43 -7.63 -7.79 -16.39
CA PHE A 43 -6.90 -6.53 -16.35
C PHE A 43 -6.60 -6.01 -17.75
N SER A 44 -7.24 -4.91 -18.13
CA SER A 44 -6.91 -4.19 -19.36
C SER A 44 -5.76 -3.22 -19.08
N LYS A 45 -4.65 -3.38 -19.82
CA LYS A 45 -3.51 -2.45 -19.75
C LYS A 45 -3.99 -1.02 -19.99
N ARG A 46 -3.35 -0.08 -19.31
CA ARG A 46 -3.61 1.36 -19.45
C ARG A 46 -2.33 2.01 -19.94
N GLU A 47 -2.50 2.95 -20.87
CA GLU A 47 -1.38 3.80 -21.29
C GLU A 47 -0.93 4.68 -20.12
N ILE A 48 0.38 4.86 -19.98
CA ILE A 48 1.01 5.79 -19.06
C ILE A 48 1.77 6.78 -19.93
N ASN A 49 1.55 8.07 -19.72
CA ASN A 49 2.25 9.13 -20.45
C ASN A 49 2.51 10.33 -19.55
N ASP A 50 3.35 11.25 -20.02
CA ASP A 50 3.74 12.45 -19.26
C ASP A 50 2.63 13.52 -19.17
N LYS A 51 1.49 13.35 -19.85
CA LYS A 51 0.45 14.39 -19.97
C LYS A 51 -0.66 14.24 -18.94
N SER A 52 -0.93 13.02 -18.45
CA SER A 52 -2.04 12.77 -17.55
C SER A 52 -1.75 11.68 -16.52
N VAL A 53 -2.53 11.70 -15.43
CA VAL A 53 -2.47 10.66 -14.41
C VAL A 53 -3.35 9.49 -14.84
N THR A 54 -2.73 8.32 -15.00
CA THR A 54 -3.45 7.07 -15.24
C THR A 54 -4.04 6.55 -13.93
N VAL A 55 -5.37 6.47 -13.84
CA VAL A 55 -6.08 5.97 -12.66
C VAL A 55 -6.58 4.54 -12.91
N ILE A 56 -6.15 3.61 -12.06
CA ILE A 56 -6.61 2.23 -12.04
C ILE A 56 -7.47 2.04 -10.80
N LYS A 57 -8.75 1.70 -11.00
CA LYS A 57 -9.66 1.31 -9.93
C LYS A 57 -9.78 -0.21 -9.93
N PHE A 58 -9.71 -0.79 -8.75
CA PHE A 58 -9.90 -2.21 -8.55
C PHE A 58 -10.68 -2.47 -7.28
N GLN A 59 -11.32 -3.64 -7.20
CA GLN A 59 -12.13 -4.06 -6.06
C GLN A 59 -11.55 -5.34 -5.48
N THR A 60 -11.58 -5.43 -4.16
CA THR A 60 -11.25 -6.62 -3.39
C THR A 60 -12.28 -6.74 -2.28
N ASP A 61 -12.70 -7.96 -1.97
CA ASP A 61 -13.58 -8.29 -0.85
C ASP A 61 -12.80 -8.72 0.40
N GLY A 62 -11.45 -8.68 0.34
CA GLY A 62 -10.62 -9.17 1.43
C GLY A 62 -10.72 -10.67 1.66
N CYS A 63 -11.08 -11.45 0.64
CA CYS A 63 -11.29 -12.90 0.71
C CYS A 63 -12.43 -13.28 1.70
N MET A 64 -13.51 -12.49 1.71
CA MET A 64 -14.67 -12.67 2.58
C MET A 64 -15.22 -14.11 2.53
N GLY A 65 -15.46 -14.71 3.70
CA GLY A 65 -16.01 -16.05 3.85
C GLY A 65 -14.99 -17.19 3.60
N GLN A 66 -13.73 -16.87 3.31
CA GLN A 66 -12.67 -17.84 3.10
C GLN A 66 -11.75 -17.96 4.33
N LYS A 67 -10.91 -19.01 4.37
CA LYS A 67 -9.97 -19.25 5.48
C LYS A 67 -8.95 -18.11 5.66
N ASN A 68 -8.68 -17.33 4.63
CA ASN A 68 -7.73 -16.23 4.60
C ASN A 68 -8.40 -14.85 4.59
N GLU A 69 -9.63 -14.76 5.08
CA GLU A 69 -10.36 -13.50 5.20
C GLU A 69 -9.60 -12.46 6.04
N ILE A 70 -9.47 -11.24 5.50
CA ILE A 70 -8.77 -10.13 6.14
C ILE A 70 -9.76 -9.28 6.93
N ASN A 71 -9.78 -9.50 8.24
CA ASN A 71 -10.61 -8.73 9.18
C ASN A 71 -9.92 -7.43 9.64
N PHE A 72 -8.59 -7.44 9.72
CA PHE A 72 -7.77 -6.31 10.14
C PHE A 72 -6.59 -6.17 9.19
N LEU A 73 -6.50 -5.02 8.52
CA LEU A 73 -5.43 -4.77 7.57
C LEU A 73 -4.12 -4.40 8.30
N GLU A 74 -3.04 -5.10 7.98
CA GLU A 74 -1.69 -4.82 8.50
C GLU A 74 -0.79 -4.25 7.39
N HIS A 75 -0.57 -5.03 6.33
CA HIS A 75 0.30 -4.69 5.20
C HIS A 75 -0.48 -4.75 3.89
N ILE A 76 -0.13 -3.87 2.95
CA ILE A 76 -0.58 -3.93 1.54
C ILE A 76 0.66 -4.03 0.65
N GLN A 77 0.57 -4.88 -0.37
CA GLN A 77 1.54 -4.95 -1.45
C GLN A 77 0.82 -4.73 -2.79
N LEU A 78 1.35 -3.80 -3.59
CA LEU A 78 0.94 -3.62 -4.98
C LEU A 78 2.01 -4.24 -5.87
N VAL A 79 1.65 -5.32 -6.57
CA VAL A 79 2.50 -5.93 -7.59
C VAL A 79 2.01 -5.44 -8.94
N LEU A 80 2.91 -4.85 -9.74
CA LEU A 80 2.58 -4.29 -11.03
C LEU A 80 3.64 -4.64 -12.08
N ASP A 81 3.17 -4.81 -13.30
CA ASP A 81 3.98 -4.86 -14.52
C ASP A 81 3.71 -3.57 -15.31
N ALA A 82 4.75 -2.78 -15.55
CA ALA A 82 4.64 -1.49 -16.21
C ALA A 82 5.87 -1.20 -17.05
N TYR A 83 5.65 -0.73 -18.28
CA TYR A 83 6.68 -0.24 -19.16
C TYR A 83 6.72 1.29 -19.13
N TYR A 84 7.91 1.87 -18.97
CA TYR A 84 8.14 3.30 -19.14
C TYR A 84 9.59 3.58 -19.55
N PRO A 85 9.85 4.49 -20.52
CA PRO A 85 11.20 4.75 -20.99
C PRO A 85 12.17 5.23 -19.89
N ILE A 86 11.68 6.01 -18.93
CA ILE A 86 12.47 6.57 -17.82
C ILE A 86 11.74 6.30 -16.50
N ARG A 87 12.03 5.17 -15.86
CA ARG A 87 11.39 4.71 -14.62
C ARG A 87 11.40 5.74 -13.49
N GLY A 88 12.43 6.59 -13.43
CA GLY A 88 12.51 7.67 -12.44
C GLY A 88 11.44 8.75 -12.57
N HIS A 89 10.73 8.84 -13.70
CA HIS A 89 9.60 9.75 -13.90
C HIS A 89 8.30 9.21 -13.30
N LEU A 90 8.21 7.91 -13.02
CA LEU A 90 7.01 7.31 -12.44
C LEU A 90 6.79 7.77 -11.00
N SER A 91 5.53 8.06 -10.70
CA SER A 91 5.03 8.35 -9.35
C SER A 91 3.78 7.50 -9.13
N ILE A 92 3.77 6.69 -8.08
CA ILE A 92 2.68 5.75 -7.79
C ILE A 92 2.10 6.08 -6.42
N LEU A 93 0.80 6.36 -6.43
CA LEU A 93 -0.02 6.61 -5.25
C LEU A 93 -1.11 5.53 -5.19
N ILE A 94 -1.33 4.96 -4.01
CA ILE A 94 -2.49 4.11 -3.72
C ILE A 94 -3.44 4.82 -2.77
N ILE A 95 -4.74 4.61 -2.97
CA ILE A 95 -5.80 5.20 -2.15
C ILE A 95 -6.67 4.06 -1.63
N SER A 96 -6.77 3.92 -0.31
CA SER A 96 -7.66 2.95 0.33
C SER A 96 -9.14 3.35 0.19
N PRO A 97 -10.11 2.43 0.36
CA PRO A 97 -11.54 2.76 0.38
C PRO A 97 -11.91 3.86 1.39
N GLU A 98 -11.21 3.89 2.52
CA GLU A 98 -11.35 4.89 3.60
C GLU A 98 -10.62 6.22 3.31
N GLY A 99 -10.11 6.41 2.08
CA GLY A 99 -9.49 7.66 1.64
C GLY A 99 -8.04 7.87 2.08
N THR A 100 -7.43 6.95 2.84
CA THR A 100 -5.98 7.02 3.14
C THR A 100 -5.16 6.95 1.86
N LYS A 101 -4.31 7.96 1.64
CA LYS A 101 -3.42 8.08 0.49
C LYS A 101 -2.00 7.70 0.89
N THR A 102 -1.37 6.80 0.14
CA THR A 102 0.00 6.33 0.40
C THR A 102 0.84 6.43 -0.86
N GLN A 103 1.96 7.13 -0.78
CA GLN A 103 2.94 7.18 -1.85
C GLN A 103 3.77 5.89 -1.84
N LEU A 104 3.63 5.07 -2.87
CA LEU A 104 4.38 3.81 -3.02
C LEU A 104 5.71 4.02 -3.73
N LEU A 105 5.74 4.90 -4.73
CA LEU A 105 6.93 5.25 -5.49
C LEU A 105 6.93 6.74 -5.75
N SER A 106 7.93 7.48 -5.26
CA SER A 106 8.13 8.90 -5.61
C SER A 106 9.02 9.04 -6.84
N VAL A 107 8.97 10.22 -7.47
CA VAL A 107 9.87 10.57 -8.58
C VAL A 107 11.32 10.49 -8.12
N ARG A 108 12.15 9.79 -8.89
CA ARG A 108 13.58 9.62 -8.62
C ARG A 108 14.38 10.22 -9.77
N ARG A 109 14.76 11.50 -9.64
CA ARG A 109 15.43 12.30 -10.71
C ARG A 109 16.67 11.65 -11.32
N ARG A 110 17.38 10.83 -10.53
CA ARG A 110 18.61 10.13 -10.94
C ARG A 110 18.36 8.76 -11.57
N ASP A 111 17.15 8.21 -11.48
CA ASP A 111 16.84 6.94 -12.15
C ASP A 111 16.50 7.20 -13.63
N LYS A 112 17.42 6.81 -14.50
CA LYS A 112 17.30 6.90 -15.97
C LYS A 112 17.06 5.56 -16.64
N SER A 113 16.80 4.50 -15.85
CA SER A 113 16.56 3.16 -16.37
C SER A 113 15.19 3.07 -17.04
N SER A 114 15.01 2.14 -17.98
CA SER A 114 13.67 1.72 -18.39
C SER A 114 13.01 0.90 -17.28
N ALA A 115 11.68 1.00 -17.19
CA ALA A 115 10.85 0.09 -16.39
C ALA A 115 10.49 -1.15 -17.21
#